data_AF-A0A1Q7B3A8-F1
#
_entry.id   AF-A0A1Q7B3A8-F1
#
_cell.length_a   1.000
_cell.length_b   1.000
_cell.length_c   1.000
_cell.angle_alpha   90.00
_cell.angle_beta   90.00
_cell.angle_gamma   90.00
#
_symmetry.space_group_name_H-M   'P 1'
#
loop_
_entity.id
_entity.type
_entity.pdbx_description
1 polymer ?
#
loop_
_entity_poly.entity_id
_entity_poly.type
_entity_poly.pdbx_seq_one_letter_code
_entity_poly.pdbx_strand_id
1 'polypeptide(L)'
;MAEHAIHPPIHLVTHPDEPIRSLEAAAKVIRRHAGDHLDRNAENVLRQIKGATTLEQAEAAGNAFRAWTEAEGLLLVPPEDGKRA
;
A
#
# COMPACT_ATOMS: atom_id res chain seq x y z
N MET A 1 -9.33 -14.36 -10.00
CA MET A 1 -8.33 -13.92 -9.01
C MET A 1 -9.11 -13.21 -7.92
N ALA A 2 -8.94 -13.60 -6.66
CA ALA A 2 -9.77 -13.09 -5.58
C ALA A 2 -9.56 -11.57 -5.43
N GLU A 3 -10.67 -10.86 -5.48
CA GLU A 3 -10.81 -9.41 -5.42
C GLU A 3 -10.51 -8.92 -3.99
N HIS A 4 -9.29 -9.10 -3.52
CA HIS A 4 -8.86 -8.67 -2.19
C HIS A 4 -8.72 -7.15 -2.18
N ALA A 5 -9.83 -6.49 -1.87
CA ALA A 5 -9.87 -5.06 -1.63
C ALA A 5 -9.09 -4.73 -0.35
N ILE A 6 -8.13 -3.81 -0.45
CA ILE A 6 -7.45 -3.25 0.71
C ILE A 6 -8.44 -2.31 1.40
N HIS A 7 -8.81 -2.66 2.63
CA HIS A 7 -9.59 -1.81 3.52
C HIS A 7 -8.78 -1.56 4.80
N PRO A 8 -8.54 -0.30 5.22
CA PRO A 8 -8.94 0.96 4.57
C PRO A 8 -8.09 1.33 3.32
N PRO A 9 -8.62 2.18 2.41
CA PRO A 9 -7.90 2.63 1.21
C PRO A 9 -6.68 3.48 1.57
N ILE A 10 -5.56 3.24 0.88
CA ILE A 10 -4.29 3.94 1.13
C ILE A 10 -4.10 5.05 0.10
N HIS A 11 -3.94 6.29 0.55
CA HIS A 11 -3.66 7.44 -0.32
C HIS A 11 -2.15 7.65 -0.44
N LEU A 12 -1.66 7.93 -1.64
CA LEU A 12 -0.24 8.15 -1.90
C LEU A 12 -0.01 9.57 -2.40
N VAL A 13 1.11 10.18 -2.03
CA VAL A 13 1.44 11.56 -2.46
C VAL A 13 1.62 11.62 -3.98
N THR A 14 2.11 10.53 -4.57
CA THR A 14 2.30 10.40 -6.02
C THR A 14 0.99 10.33 -6.80
N HIS A 15 -0.11 9.93 -6.15
CA HIS A 15 -1.44 9.78 -6.74
C HIS A 15 -2.51 10.13 -5.69
N PRO A 16 -2.70 11.42 -5.39
CA PRO A 16 -3.65 11.85 -4.37
C PRO A 16 -5.11 11.59 -4.78
N ASP A 17 -5.40 11.57 -6.08
CA ASP A 17 -6.75 11.34 -6.63
C ASP A 17 -7.15 9.86 -6.72
N GLU A 18 -6.19 8.92 -6.72
CA GLU A 18 -6.47 7.50 -6.91
C GLU A 18 -6.03 6.68 -5.68
N PRO A 19 -6.92 6.53 -4.67
CA PRO A 19 -6.60 5.70 -3.51
C PRO A 19 -6.36 4.25 -3.93
N ILE A 20 -5.33 3.66 -3.34
CA ILE A 20 -4.96 2.26 -3.50
C ILE A 20 -5.96 1.43 -2.69
N ARG A 21 -6.93 0.85 -3.40
CA ARG A 21 -7.99 -0.01 -2.84
C ARG A 21 -7.75 -1.49 -3.13
N SER A 22 -6.62 -1.83 -3.75
CA SER A 22 -6.32 -3.18 -4.20
C SER A 22 -4.84 -3.50 -4.06
N LEU A 23 -4.56 -4.75 -3.68
CA LEU A 23 -3.21 -5.31 -3.59
C LEU A 23 -2.44 -5.18 -4.91
N GLU A 24 -3.12 -5.34 -6.05
CA GLU A 24 -2.51 -5.14 -7.37
C GLU A 24 -2.05 -3.69 -7.60
N ALA A 25 -2.83 -2.70 -7.15
CA ALA A 25 -2.45 -1.30 -7.26
C ALA A 25 -1.25 -0.98 -6.34
N ALA A 26 -1.23 -1.54 -5.12
CA ALA A 26 -0.07 -1.45 -4.23
C ALA A 26 1.20 -2.05 -4.86
N ALA A 27 1.10 -3.25 -5.46
CA ALA A 27 2.22 -3.88 -6.16
C ALA A 27 2.76 -3.03 -7.32
N LYS A 28 1.88 -2.35 -8.08
CA LYS A 28 2.29 -1.44 -9.15
C LYS A 28 3.07 -0.24 -8.63
N VAL A 29 2.66 0.34 -7.50
CA VAL A 29 3.35 1.47 -6.87
C VAL A 29 4.75 1.05 -6.45
N ILE A 30 4.89 -0.08 -5.75
CA ILE A 30 6.20 -0.60 -5.32
C ILE A 30 7.12 -0.75 -6.54
N ARG A 31 6.64 -1.39 -7.62
CA ARG A 31 7.44 -1.57 -8.83
C ARG A 31 7.83 -0.25 -9.50
N ARG A 32 6.92 0.73 -9.53
CA ARG A 32 7.20 2.05 -10.10
C ARG A 32 8.22 2.82 -9.26
N HIS A 33 8.11 2.76 -7.94
CA HIS A 33 8.95 3.52 -7.03
C HIS A 33 10.35 2.93 -6.92
N ALA A 34 10.44 1.61 -6.76
CA ALA A 34 11.70 0.90 -6.67
C ALA A 34 12.54 0.98 -7.95
N GLY A 35 11.90 1.11 -9.12
CA GLY A 35 12.63 1.16 -10.39
C GLY A 35 13.59 -0.03 -10.53
N ASP A 36 14.89 0.26 -10.59
CA ASP A 36 15.99 -0.73 -10.68
C ASP A 36 16.52 -1.19 -9.30
N HIS A 37 16.23 -0.44 -8.23
CA HIS A 37 16.70 -0.71 -6.87
C HIS A 37 15.52 -1.00 -5.94
N LEU A 38 15.15 -2.28 -5.88
CA LEU A 38 14.13 -2.76 -4.96
C LEU A 38 14.76 -3.02 -3.59
N ASP A 39 14.49 -2.15 -2.63
CA ASP A 39 14.90 -2.36 -1.24
C ASP A 39 14.37 -3.67 -0.68
N ARG A 40 15.11 -4.30 0.24
CA ARG A 40 14.69 -5.54 0.91
C ARG A 40 13.31 -5.39 1.57
N ASN A 41 12.98 -4.19 2.05
CA ASN A 41 11.67 -3.90 2.62
C ASN A 41 10.57 -3.94 1.54
N ALA A 42 10.80 -3.26 0.41
CA ALA A 42 9.90 -3.26 -0.74
C ALA A 42 9.67 -4.68 -1.32
N GLU A 43 10.73 -5.49 -1.41
CA GLU A 43 10.63 -6.90 -1.78
C GLU A 43 9.74 -7.71 -0.82
N ASN A 44 9.89 -7.49 0.48
CA ASN A 44 9.15 -8.22 1.49
C ASN A 44 7.66 -7.87 1.44
N VAL A 45 7.34 -6.59 1.33
CA VAL A 45 5.96 -6.10 1.13
C VAL A 45 5.37 -6.67 -0.16
N LEU A 46 6.12 -6.66 -1.27
CA LEU A 46 5.65 -7.22 -2.53
C LEU A 46 5.38 -8.74 -2.43
N ARG A 47 6.19 -9.48 -1.67
CA ARG A 47 5.94 -10.90 -1.38
C ARG A 47 4.66 -11.11 -0.58
N GLN A 48 4.40 -10.29 0.44
CA GLN A 48 3.17 -10.38 1.23
C GLN A 48 1.93 -10.05 0.38
N ILE A 49 1.99 -9.00 -0.44
CA ILE A 49 0.91 -8.62 -1.36
C ILE A 49 0.60 -9.75 -2.36
N LYS A 50 1.63 -10.38 -2.93
CA LYS A 50 1.44 -11.51 -3.87
C LYS A 50 0.97 -12.80 -3.20
N GLY A 51 1.38 -13.03 -1.95
CA GLY A 51 1.04 -14.22 -1.17
C GLY A 51 -0.30 -14.13 -0.45
N ALA A 52 -0.93 -12.95 -0.43
CA ALA A 52 -2.20 -12.74 0.24
C ALA A 52 -3.35 -13.43 -0.50
N THR A 53 -3.85 -14.52 0.09
CA THR A 53 -5.00 -15.28 -0.42
C THR A 53 -6.23 -15.17 0.48
N THR A 54 -6.11 -14.52 1.63
CA THR A 54 -7.20 -14.30 2.59
C THR A 54 -7.33 -12.82 2.94
N LEU A 55 -8.48 -12.45 3.51
CA LEU A 55 -8.77 -11.07 3.92
C LEU A 55 -7.79 -10.58 5.00
N GLU A 56 -7.46 -11.41 5.99
CA GLU A 56 -6.44 -11.10 7.02
C GLU A 56 -5.06 -10.86 6.41
N GLN A 57 -4.66 -11.67 5.41
CA GLN A 57 -3.38 -11.46 4.72
C GLN A 57 -3.40 -10.20 3.86
N ALA A 58 -4.55 -9.87 3.26
CA ALA A 58 -4.71 -8.63 2.51
C ALA A 58 -4.61 -7.39 3.41
N GLU A 59 -5.19 -7.45 4.61
CA GLU A 59 -5.10 -6.40 5.61
C GLU A 59 -3.66 -6.25 6.13
N ALA A 60 -3.00 -7.37 6.46
CA ALA A 60 -1.59 -7.37 6.86
C ALA A 60 -0.67 -6.82 5.75
N ALA A 61 -0.90 -7.20 4.50
CA ALA A 61 -0.16 -6.70 3.35
C ALA A 61 -0.42 -5.21 3.10
N GLY A 62 -1.67 -4.74 3.28
CA GLY A 62 -2.03 -3.33 3.23
C GLY A 62 -1.31 -2.52 4.32
N ASN A 63 -1.28 -3.02 5.55
CA ASN A 63 -0.59 -2.36 6.66
C ASN A 63 0.94 -2.33 6.45
N ALA A 64 1.53 -3.42 5.95
CA ALA A 64 2.94 -3.46 5.60
C ALA A 64 3.27 -2.47 4.46
N PHE A 65 2.41 -2.37 3.45
CA PHE A 65 2.54 -1.37 2.40
C PHE A 65 2.45 0.05 2.94
N ARG A 66 1.50 0.33 3.84
CA ARG A 66 1.38 1.63 4.52
C ARG A 66 2.67 2.00 5.26
N ALA A 67 3.19 1.09 6.07
CA ALA A 67 4.44 1.30 6.82
C ALA A 67 5.64 1.54 5.88
N TRP A 68 5.72 0.81 4.76
CA TRP A 68 6.75 1.06 3.75
C TRP A 68 6.59 2.44 3.11
N THR A 69 5.37 2.82 2.68
CA THR A 69 5.14 4.15 2.09
C THR A 69 5.41 5.29 3.07
N GLU A 70 5.20 5.08 4.37
CA GLU A 70 5.55 6.04 5.42
C GLU A 70 7.07 6.20 5.54
N ALA A 71 7.81 5.08 5.56
CA ALA A 71 9.27 5.07 5.62
C ALA A 71 9.91 5.75 4.40
N GLU A 72 9.33 5.58 3.22
CA GLU A 72 9.78 6.21 1.97
C GLU A 72 9.29 7.67 1.82
N GLY A 73 8.45 8.17 2.73
CA GLY A 73 7.85 9.51 2.63
C GLY A 73 6.83 9.67 1.50
N LEU A 74 6.28 8.56 1.00
CA LEU A 74 5.28 8.50 -0.07
C LEU A 74 3.84 8.45 0.43
N LEU A 75 3.66 8.13 1.71
CA LEU A 75 2.34 8.03 2.31
C LEU A 75 1.74 9.43 2.39
N LEU A 76 0.70 9.66 1.58
CA LEU A 76 -0.19 10.79 1.83
C LEU A 76 -1.06 10.30 2.97
N VAL A 77 -0.63 10.53 4.20
CA VAL A 77 -1.56 10.50 5.33
C VAL A 77 -2.46 11.70 5.06
N PRO A 78 -3.73 11.53 4.60
CA PRO A 78 -4.66 12.64 4.76
C PRO A 78 -4.56 13.00 6.25
N PRO A 79 -4.44 14.29 6.62
CA PRO A 79 -4.59 14.65 8.03
C PRO A 79 -5.84 13.92 8.46
N GLU A 80 -5.73 13.18 9.55
CA GLU A 80 -6.77 12.29 10.03
C GLU A 80 -8.14 12.97 9.90
N ASP A 81 -9.19 12.18 9.92
CA ASP A 81 -10.48 12.53 10.52
C ASP A 81 -10.32 13.08 11.96
N GLY A 82 -9.40 14.01 12.22
CA GLY A 82 -9.50 15.09 13.16
C GLY A 82 -10.72 15.92 12.79
N LYS A 83 -11.88 15.40 13.20
CA LYS A 83 -12.82 16.17 14.00
C LYS A 83 -12.94 17.62 13.53
N ARG A 84 -13.65 17.84 12.42
CA ARG A 84 -14.33 19.12 12.25
C ARG A 84 -15.61 19.04 13.07
N ALA A 85 -15.51 19.64 14.25
CA ALA A 85 -16.65 20.14 15.03
C ALA A 85 -17.53 21.08 14.19
#